data_AF-A0A084ZQC6-F1
#
_entry.id   AF-A0A084ZQC6-F1
#
_cell.length_a   1.000
_cell.length_b   1.000
_cell.length_c   1.000
_cell.angle_alpha   90.00
_cell.angle_beta   90.00
_cell.angle_gamma   90.00
#
_symmetry.space_group_name_H-M   'P 1'
#
loop_
_entity.id
_entity.type
_entity.pdbx_description
1 polymer ?
#
loop_
_entity_poly.entity_id
_entity_poly.type
_entity_poly.pdbx_seq_one_letter_code
_entity_poly.pdbx_strand_id
1 'polypeptide(L)'
;MKPRRSDSSDFIDWLWSCEPDLAHRVQMRYSHYLTMQPAGGDNTAAAAGRFIVDGCYRVESDGVNMFLYHHAERDGALLSVYQTPVGLFTDLISHSIRTRKADSVAEFVAEITRLASVCIKAWSAYKARSAG
;
A
#
# COMPACT_ATOMS: atom_id res chain seq x y z
N MET A 1 2.34 29.40 -20.17
CA MET A 1 2.61 28.52 -19.01
C MET A 1 2.37 27.09 -19.45
N LYS A 2 3.41 26.24 -19.52
CA LYS A 2 3.23 24.80 -19.79
C LYS A 2 2.79 24.10 -18.49
N PRO A 3 1.86 23.13 -18.55
CA PRO A 3 1.47 22.39 -17.36
C PRO A 3 2.65 21.51 -16.92
N ARG A 4 2.92 21.53 -15.62
CA ARG A 4 3.91 20.68 -14.95
C ARG A 4 3.39 19.23 -15.08
N ARG A 5 3.90 18.46 -16.06
CA ARG A 5 3.64 17.02 -16.15
C ARG A 5 4.18 16.36 -14.87
N SER A 6 3.51 15.31 -14.41
CA SER A 6 3.76 14.77 -13.07
C SER A 6 5.19 14.24 -12.94
N ASP A 7 5.78 14.46 -11.77
CA ASP A 7 7.17 14.11 -11.40
C ASP A 7 7.58 12.68 -11.82
N SER A 8 6.62 11.74 -11.78
CA SER A 8 6.82 10.35 -12.17
C SER A 8 6.92 10.11 -13.69
N SER A 9 6.20 10.89 -14.51
CA SER A 9 6.26 10.76 -15.97
C SER A 9 7.59 11.27 -16.53
N ASP A 10 8.08 12.40 -16.01
CA ASP A 10 9.36 12.97 -16.40
C ASP A 10 10.53 12.04 -16.02
N PHE A 11 10.44 11.34 -14.88
CA PHE A 11 11.42 10.34 -14.46
C PHE A 11 11.46 9.12 -15.39
N ILE A 12 10.30 8.60 -15.80
CA ILE A 12 10.27 7.45 -16.72
C ILE A 12 10.75 7.84 -18.12
N ASP A 13 10.41 9.04 -18.59
CA ASP A 13 10.91 9.57 -19.86
C ASP A 13 12.45 9.74 -19.83
N TRP A 14 13.00 10.22 -18.72
CA TRP A 14 14.45 10.26 -18.52
C TRP A 14 15.07 8.86 -18.55
N LEU A 15 14.47 7.88 -17.87
CA LEU A 15 14.93 6.48 -17.91
C LEU A 15 14.95 5.92 -19.34
N TRP A 16 13.93 6.21 -20.16
CA TRP A 16 13.91 5.79 -21.55
C TRP A 16 15.07 6.37 -22.37
N SER A 17 15.59 7.54 -21.98
CA SER A 17 16.69 8.20 -22.68
C SER A 17 18.08 7.64 -22.34
N CYS A 18 18.26 7.07 -21.16
CA CYS A 18 19.57 6.61 -20.67
C CYS A 18 19.65 5.09 -20.41
N GLU A 19 18.57 4.46 -19.94
CA GLU A 19 18.53 3.04 -19.58
C GLU A 19 17.20 2.37 -20.01
N PRO A 20 17.04 2.02 -21.30
CA PRO A 20 15.77 1.54 -21.85
C PRO A 20 15.25 0.24 -21.19
N ASP A 21 16.15 -0.68 -20.84
CA ASP A 21 15.77 -1.94 -20.20
C ASP A 21 15.22 -1.72 -18.78
N LEU A 22 15.78 -0.75 -18.05
CA LEU A 22 15.28 -0.36 -16.74
C LEU A 22 13.97 0.40 -16.88
N ALA A 23 13.89 1.32 -17.85
CA ALA A 23 12.68 2.08 -18.16
C ALA A 23 11.49 1.15 -18.44
N HIS A 24 11.70 0.09 -19.24
CA HIS A 24 10.65 -0.89 -19.53
C HIS A 24 10.13 -1.59 -18.26
N ARG A 25 11.04 -2.04 -17.37
CA ARG A 25 10.65 -2.69 -16.11
C ARG A 25 9.94 -1.73 -15.15
N VAL A 26 10.41 -0.48 -15.06
CA VAL A 26 9.83 0.56 -14.22
C VAL A 26 8.46 0.98 -14.74
N GLN A 27 8.32 1.20 -16.05
CA GLN A 27 7.03 1.51 -16.70
C GLN A 27 6.02 0.39 -16.47
N MET A 28 6.42 -0.88 -16.62
CA MET A 28 5.53 -2.01 -16.35
C MET A 28 5.03 -2.03 -14.89
N ARG A 29 5.94 -1.86 -13.93
CA ARG A 29 5.59 -1.80 -12.50
C ARG A 29 4.73 -0.58 -12.15
N TYR A 30 5.05 0.58 -12.72
CA TYR A 30 4.31 1.81 -12.50
C TYR A 30 2.91 1.74 -13.10
N SER A 31 2.79 1.19 -14.32
CA SER A 31 1.49 0.98 -14.97
C SER A 31 0.63 0.01 -14.17
N HIS A 32 1.22 -1.10 -13.69
CA HIS A 32 0.54 -2.05 -12.82
C HIS A 32 0.09 -1.40 -11.51
N TYR A 33 0.97 -0.63 -10.86
CA TYR A 33 0.63 0.16 -9.68
C TYR A 33 -0.56 1.10 -9.93
N LEU A 34 -0.60 1.79 -11.08
CA LEU A 34 -1.72 2.66 -11.44
C LEU A 34 -3.02 1.90 -11.69
N THR A 35 -2.98 0.70 -12.30
CA THR A 35 -4.18 -0.15 -12.44
C THR A 35 -4.71 -0.68 -11.11
N MET A 36 -3.83 -0.73 -10.12
CA MET A 36 -4.10 -1.20 -8.77
C MET A 36 -4.45 -0.06 -7.81
N GLN A 37 -4.21 1.19 -8.21
CA GLN A 37 -4.60 2.36 -7.45
C GLN A 37 -6.10 2.60 -7.67
N PRO A 38 -6.94 2.66 -6.62
CA PRO A 38 -8.32 3.08 -6.80
C PRO A 38 -8.31 4.49 -7.43
N ALA A 39 -9.03 4.63 -8.55
CA ALA A 39 -9.10 5.88 -9.30
C ALA A 39 -9.61 7.01 -8.39
N GLY A 40 -8.67 7.80 -7.86
CA GLY A 40 -8.96 8.96 -7.01
C GLY A 40 -9.62 8.62 -5.69
N GLY A 41 -8.85 8.58 -4.60
CA GLY A 41 -9.28 9.12 -3.30
C GLY A 41 -10.56 8.60 -2.67
N ASP A 42 -11.11 7.49 -3.12
CA ASP A 42 -12.41 7.02 -2.65
C ASP A 42 -12.26 5.57 -2.21
N ASN A 43 -12.29 5.38 -0.89
CA ASN A 43 -12.32 4.09 -0.20
C ASN A 43 -13.63 3.30 -0.49
N THR A 44 -14.30 3.55 -1.61
CA THR A 44 -15.70 3.23 -1.89
C THR A 44 -15.90 1.98 -2.76
N ALA A 45 -14.87 1.17 -2.97
CA ALA A 45 -15.00 -0.18 -3.53
C ALA A 45 -14.57 -1.29 -2.55
N ALA A 46 -14.72 -1.04 -1.25
CA ALA A 46 -14.68 -2.08 -0.23
C ALA A 46 -15.97 -2.92 -0.31
N ALA A 47 -15.94 -4.05 -1.00
CA ALA A 47 -16.88 -5.13 -0.71
C ALA A 47 -16.87 -5.40 0.80
N ALA A 48 -18.02 -5.73 1.39
CA ALA A 48 -18.13 -6.02 2.83
C ALA A 48 -16.99 -6.97 3.26
N GLY A 49 -16.15 -6.53 4.20
CA GLY A 49 -14.97 -7.29 4.65
C GLY A 49 -13.62 -6.83 4.11
N ARG A 50 -13.52 -5.88 3.15
CA ARG A 50 -12.22 -5.43 2.59
C ARG A 50 -11.83 -4.01 3.01
N PHE A 51 -10.54 -3.75 3.23
CA PHE A 51 -9.98 -2.40 3.33
C PHE A 51 -8.49 -2.33 2.92
N ILE A 52 -8.00 -1.13 2.63
CA ILE A 52 -6.60 -0.87 2.23
C ILE A 52 -5.89 -0.09 3.35
N VAL A 53 -4.63 -0.43 3.61
CA VAL A 53 -3.75 0.25 4.56
C VAL A 53 -2.51 0.74 3.82
N ASP A 54 -2.19 2.02 3.98
CA ASP A 54 -1.00 2.68 3.40
C ASP A 54 -0.87 2.57 1.86
N GLY A 55 -1.95 2.26 1.15
CA GLY A 55 -1.96 2.06 -0.31
C GLY A 55 -1.26 0.80 -0.81
N CYS A 56 -0.48 0.12 0.05
CA CYS A 56 0.32 -1.05 -0.30
C CYS A 56 -0.17 -2.35 0.32
N TYR A 57 -1.06 -2.29 1.32
CA TYR A 57 -1.58 -3.47 1.99
C TYR A 57 -3.08 -3.57 1.80
N ARG A 58 -3.55 -4.75 1.41
CA ARG A 58 -4.98 -5.08 1.35
C ARG A 58 -5.29 -6.04 2.49
N VAL A 59 -6.33 -5.74 3.24
CA VAL A 59 -6.88 -6.63 4.26
C VAL A 59 -8.26 -7.06 3.81
N GLU A 60 -8.51 -8.36 3.87
CA GLU A 60 -9.83 -8.95 3.68
C GLU A 60 -10.25 -9.69 4.95
N SER A 61 -11.55 -9.73 5.23
CA SER A 61 -12.10 -10.42 6.38
C SER A 61 -13.35 -11.19 5.98
N ASP A 62 -13.43 -12.42 6.46
CA ASP A 62 -14.63 -13.28 6.37
C ASP A 62 -15.50 -13.18 7.64
N GLY A 63 -15.19 -12.23 8.54
CA GLY A 63 -15.83 -12.07 9.86
C GLY A 63 -15.17 -12.86 11.00
N VAL A 64 -14.31 -13.84 10.69
CA VAL A 64 -13.58 -14.66 11.68
C VAL A 64 -12.07 -14.42 11.57
N ASN A 65 -11.57 -14.45 10.34
CA ASN A 65 -10.18 -14.26 9.98
C ASN A 65 -9.99 -12.94 9.24
N MET A 66 -8.74 -12.47 9.28
CA MET A 66 -8.26 -11.35 8.51
C MET A 66 -7.05 -11.78 7.69
N PHE A 67 -7.16 -11.64 6.38
CA PHE A 67 -6.17 -12.01 5.39
C PHE A 67 -5.39 -10.76 4.99
N LEU A 68 -4.09 -10.77 5.23
CA LEU A 68 -3.20 -9.66 4.88
C LEU A 68 -2.51 -9.96 3.55
N TYR A 69 -2.65 -9.06 2.60
CA TYR A 69 -2.03 -9.13 1.28
C TYR A 69 -1.12 -7.93 1.04
N HIS A 70 -0.03 -8.15 0.30
CA HIS A 70 0.79 -7.06 -0.23
C HIS A 70 0.39 -6.74 -1.68
N HIS A 71 0.03 -5.49 -1.93
CA HIS A 71 -0.57 -5.02 -3.18
C HIS A 71 0.45 -4.85 -4.32
N ALA A 72 1.75 -4.72 -4.01
CA ALA A 72 2.78 -4.47 -5.02
C ALA A 72 3.43 -5.74 -5.60
N GLU A 73 3.08 -6.93 -5.10
CA GLU A 73 3.58 -8.20 -5.63
C GLU A 73 2.61 -8.78 -6.65
N ARG A 74 3.17 -9.42 -7.69
CA ARG A 74 2.58 -9.75 -9.00
C ARG A 74 1.23 -10.51 -8.98
N ASP A 75 0.79 -11.00 -7.83
CA ASP A 75 -0.45 -11.76 -7.61
C ASP A 75 -1.24 -11.34 -6.36
N GLY A 76 -0.89 -10.22 -5.72
CA GLY A 76 -1.47 -9.86 -4.42
C GLY A 76 -1.19 -10.96 -3.39
N ALA A 77 0.08 -11.30 -3.19
CA ALA A 77 0.50 -12.43 -2.36
C ALA A 77 -0.08 -12.33 -0.95
N LEU A 78 -0.75 -13.40 -0.51
CA LEU A 78 -1.17 -13.55 0.88
C LEU A 78 0.08 -13.60 1.74
N LEU A 79 0.28 -12.58 2.56
CA LEU A 79 1.38 -12.53 3.52
C LEU A 79 1.09 -13.46 4.69
N SER A 80 -0.12 -13.39 5.25
CA SER A 80 -0.52 -14.17 6.44
C SER A 80 -2.02 -14.01 6.75
N VAL A 81 -2.49 -14.84 7.68
CA VAL A 81 -3.87 -14.88 8.19
C VAL A 81 -3.87 -14.67 9.71
N TYR A 82 -4.77 -13.82 10.19
CA TYR A 82 -4.84 -13.42 11.61
C TYR A 82 -6.26 -13.54 12.16
N GLN A 83 -6.36 -13.84 13.44
CA GLN A 83 -7.62 -13.81 14.20
C GLN A 83 -7.77 -12.56 15.06
N THR A 84 -6.71 -11.76 15.21
CA THR A 84 -6.73 -10.52 16.00
C THR A 84 -6.20 -9.34 15.20
N PRO A 85 -6.80 -8.14 15.32
CA PRO A 85 -6.31 -6.95 14.61
C PRO A 85 -4.90 -6.56 15.03
N VAL A 86 -4.54 -6.80 16.29
CA VAL A 86 -3.21 -6.47 16.83
C VAL A 86 -2.12 -7.25 16.10
N GLY A 87 -2.26 -8.58 15.98
CA GLY A 87 -1.29 -9.40 15.25
C GLY A 87 -1.14 -8.96 13.79
N LEU A 88 -2.26 -8.67 13.13
CA LEU A 88 -2.27 -8.18 11.76
C LEU A 88 -1.47 -6.87 11.61
N PHE A 89 -1.73 -5.89 12.46
CA PHE A 89 -1.06 -4.59 12.33
C PHE A 89 0.41 -4.64 12.74
N THR A 90 0.78 -5.47 13.71
CA THR A 90 2.19 -5.68 14.09
C THR A 90 3.00 -6.22 12.91
N ASP A 91 2.49 -7.23 12.22
CA ASP A 91 3.20 -7.84 11.09
C ASP A 91 3.17 -6.95 9.85
N LEU A 92 2.09 -6.21 9.61
CA LEU A 92 2.04 -5.19 8.56
C LEU A 92 3.12 -4.12 8.74
N ILE A 93 3.23 -3.56 9.96
CA ILE A 93 4.24 -2.54 10.27
C ILE A 93 5.65 -3.13 10.10
N SER A 94 5.87 -4.33 10.64
CA SER A 94 7.15 -5.03 10.54
C SER A 94 7.55 -5.30 9.09
N HIS A 95 6.61 -5.75 8.26
CA HIS A 95 6.83 -5.97 6.84
C HIS A 95 7.16 -4.65 6.13
N SER A 96 6.37 -3.60 6.37
CA SER A 96 6.58 -2.29 5.76
C SER A 96 7.96 -1.73 6.03
N ILE A 97 8.41 -1.81 7.29
CA ILE A 97 9.74 -1.33 7.67
C ILE A 97 10.86 -2.17 7.05
N ARG A 98 10.70 -3.50 6.93
CA ARG A 98 11.71 -4.32 6.24
C ARG A 98 11.82 -3.95 4.76
N THR A 99 10.71 -3.58 4.13
CA THR A 99 10.69 -3.18 2.71
C THR A 99 11.16 -1.75 2.47
N ARG A 100 10.85 -0.82 3.38
CA ARG A 100 11.36 0.56 3.34
C ARG A 100 12.68 0.64 4.09
N LYS A 101 13.79 0.68 3.34
CA LYS A 101 15.11 0.93 3.91
C LYS A 101 15.11 2.31 4.60
N ALA A 102 15.04 2.33 5.92
CA ALA A 102 15.26 3.52 6.72
C ALA A 102 16.77 3.67 6.97
N ASP A 103 17.31 4.87 6.77
CA ASP A 103 18.75 5.13 6.85
C ASP A 103 19.16 5.58 8.26
N SER A 104 18.19 5.88 9.14
CA SER A 104 18.43 6.24 10.53
C SER A 104 17.36 5.73 11.50
N VAL A 105 17.70 5.69 12.79
CA VAL A 105 16.75 5.36 13.87
C VAL A 105 15.62 6.39 13.97
N ALA A 106 15.90 7.66 13.68
CA ALA A 106 14.88 8.72 13.73
C ALA A 106 13.82 8.52 12.63
N GLU A 107 14.25 8.17 11.42
CA GLU A 107 13.35 7.83 10.31
C GLU A 107 12.54 6.57 10.60
N PHE A 108 13.17 5.54 11.19
CA PHE A 108 12.48 4.33 11.63
C PHE A 108 11.34 4.63 12.63
N VAL A 109 11.61 5.46 13.65
CA VAL A 109 10.58 5.84 14.64
C VAL A 109 9.48 6.68 14.01
N ALA A 110 9.84 7.62 13.14
CA ALA A 110 8.87 8.44 12.41
C ALA A 110 7.95 7.57 11.54
N GLU A 111 8.51 6.57 10.87
CA GLU A 111 7.75 5.67 10.01
C GLU A 111 6.83 4.73 10.79
N ILE A 112 7.28 4.18 11.92
CA ILE A 112 6.40 3.41 12.83
C ILE A 112 5.21 4.26 13.26
N THR A 113 5.47 5.50 13.68
CA THR A 113 4.43 6.41 14.18
C THR A 113 3.41 6.75 13.09
N ARG A 114 3.90 7.01 11.88
CA ARG A 114 3.05 7.26 10.70
C ARG A 114 2.20 6.04 10.37
N LEU A 115 2.80 4.85 10.30
CA LEU A 115 2.12 3.60 9.97
C LEU A 115 1.08 3.23 11.04
N ALA A 116 1.40 3.36 12.33
CA ALA A 116 0.45 3.13 13.41
C ALA A 116 -0.79 4.03 13.27
N SER A 117 -0.57 5.31 12.94
CA SER A 117 -1.65 6.27 12.71
C SER A 117 -2.53 5.88 11.52
N VAL A 118 -1.93 5.41 10.42
CA VAL A 118 -2.66 4.94 9.24
C VAL A 118 -3.47 3.68 9.55
N CYS A 119 -2.89 2.73 10.30
CA CYS A 119 -3.58 1.51 10.74
C CYS A 119 -4.81 1.83 11.59
N ILE A 120 -4.67 2.73 12.57
CA ILE A 120 -5.77 3.17 13.44
C ILE A 120 -6.92 3.76 12.62
N LYS A 121 -6.61 4.65 11.67
CA LYS A 121 -7.62 5.27 10.80
C LYS A 121 -8.33 4.24 9.92
N ALA A 122 -7.57 3.36 9.27
CA ALA A 122 -8.13 2.33 8.39
C ALA A 122 -9.04 1.36 9.17
N TRP A 123 -8.60 0.92 10.34
CA TRP A 123 -9.38 0.03 11.21
C TRP A 123 -10.66 0.67 11.72
N SER A 124 -10.59 1.92 12.15
CA SER A 124 -11.76 2.65 12.67
C SER A 124 -12.80 2.84 11.57
N ALA A 125 -12.35 3.20 10.36
CA ALA A 125 -13.22 3.33 9.19
C ALA A 125 -13.85 1.98 8.80
N TYR A 126 -13.09 0.88 8.86
CA TYR A 126 -13.63 -0.47 8.63
C TYR A 126 -14.71 -0.83 9.65
N LYS A 127 -14.43 -0.69 10.95
CA LYS A 127 -15.40 -1.00 12.01
C LYS A 127 -16.69 -0.19 11.90
N ALA A 128 -16.60 1.09 11.56
CA ALA A 128 -17.78 1.94 11.39
C ALA A 128 -18.70 1.45 10.26
N ARG A 129 -18.14 0.83 9.21
CA ARG A 129 -18.91 0.25 8.11
C ARG A 129 -19.48 -1.12 8.43
N SER A 130 -18.78 -1.93 9.23
CA SER A 130 -19.22 -3.28 9.57
C SER A 130 -20.29 -3.32 10.69
N ALA A 131 -20.56 -2.19 11.34
CA ALA A 131 -21.53 -2.07 12.43
C ALA A 131 -22.89 -1.49 12.00
N GLY A 132 -23.01 -1.02 10.75
CA GLY A 132 -24.26 -0.50 10.16
C GLY A 132 -24.81 -1.48 9.14
#